data_AF-A0A4Q3CGK4-F1
#
_entry.id   AF-A0A4Q3CGK4-F1
#
_cell.length_a   1.000
_cell.length_b   1.000
_cell.length_c   1.000
_cell.angle_alpha   90.00
_cell.angle_beta   90.00
_cell.angle_gamma   90.00
#
_symmetry.space_group_name_H-M   'P 1'
#
loop_
_entity.id
_entity.type
_entity.pdbx_description
1 polymer ?
#
loop_
_entity_poly.entity_id
_entity_poly.type
_entity_poly.pdbx_seq_one_letter_code
_entity_poly.pdbx_strand_id
1 'polypeptide(L)'
;MKHDIKSIRPFIGAKDFALSRNFYSDLGFEETILSKDMSVFKSGDMAFYLQDYYAKEWVDNTMIFIEVDDVNRYWKELSALN
;
A
#
# COMPACT_ATOMS: atom_id res chain seq x y z
N MET A 1 6.26 4.40 -30.76
CA MET A 1 7.17 3.69 -29.82
C MET A 1 6.43 2.50 -29.25
N LYS A 2 7.08 1.33 -29.12
CA LYS A 2 6.47 0.16 -28.45
C LYS A 2 6.81 0.27 -26.96
N HIS A 3 5.90 0.82 -26.16
CA HIS A 3 6.07 1.00 -24.72
C HIS A 3 5.58 -0.27 -24.01
N ASP A 4 6.45 -1.24 -23.78
CA ASP A 4 6.15 -2.47 -23.03
C ASP A 4 6.17 -2.19 -21.51
N ILE A 5 5.26 -1.34 -21.03
CA ILE A 5 5.18 -0.94 -19.62
C ILE A 5 4.69 -2.14 -18.80
N LYS A 6 5.48 -2.55 -17.80
CA LYS A 6 5.19 -3.74 -16.96
C LYS A 6 4.49 -3.43 -15.64
N SER A 7 4.74 -2.25 -15.05
CA SER A 7 4.10 -1.84 -13.80
C SER A 7 4.26 -0.34 -13.56
N ILE A 8 3.36 0.22 -12.77
CA ILE A 8 3.47 1.56 -12.16
C ILE A 8 3.19 1.39 -10.67
N ARG A 9 4.00 2.02 -9.82
CA ARG A 9 3.92 1.84 -8.36
C ARG A 9 3.97 3.22 -7.70
N PRO A 10 2.92 3.63 -6.99
CA PRO A 10 2.95 4.88 -6.26
C PRO A 10 3.87 4.77 -5.06
N PHE A 11 4.38 5.91 -4.62
CA PHE A 11 4.99 6.09 -3.32
C PHE A 11 3.93 6.70 -2.41
N ILE A 12 3.81 6.18 -1.20
CA ILE A 12 2.86 6.64 -0.19
C ILE A 12 3.67 7.06 1.03
N GLY A 13 3.45 8.30 1.48
CA GLY A 13 4.03 8.80 2.72
C GLY A 13 3.26 8.31 3.95
N ALA A 14 3.98 8.10 5.05
CA ALA A 14 3.41 7.69 6.33
C ALA A 14 3.69 8.73 7.42
N LYS A 15 2.65 9.11 8.17
CA LYS A 15 2.79 9.94 9.38
C LYS A 15 3.39 9.16 10.55
N ASP A 16 2.98 7.91 10.69
CA ASP A 16 3.56 6.93 11.59
C ASP A 16 3.89 5.71 10.74
N PHE A 17 5.18 5.51 10.47
CA PHE A 17 5.64 4.46 9.58
C PHE A 17 5.36 3.07 10.15
N ALA A 18 5.59 2.85 11.44
CA ALA A 18 5.36 1.55 12.07
C ALA A 18 3.88 1.18 12.05
N LEU A 19 2.99 2.12 12.40
CA LEU A 19 1.55 1.90 12.34
C LEU A 19 1.09 1.63 10.90
N SER A 20 1.57 2.39 9.94
CA SER A 20 1.19 2.23 8.53
C SER A 20 1.65 0.88 7.97
N ARG A 21 2.86 0.43 8.34
CA ARG A 21 3.38 -0.89 7.93
C ARG A 21 2.49 -2.03 8.43
N ASN A 22 2.09 -1.96 9.70
CA ASN A 22 1.19 -2.95 10.30
C ASN A 22 -0.17 -2.94 9.58
N PHE A 23 -0.76 -1.75 9.37
CA PHE A 23 -2.02 -1.61 8.66
C PHE A 23 -2.02 -2.29 7.29
N TYR A 24 -1.00 -2.07 6.46
CA TYR A 24 -0.95 -2.70 5.13
C TYR A 24 -0.66 -4.19 5.19
N SER A 25 0.08 -4.65 6.20
CA SER A 25 0.29 -6.09 6.44
C SER A 25 -1.02 -6.79 6.83
N ASP A 26 -1.79 -6.18 7.73
CA ASP A 26 -3.10 -6.68 8.16
C ASP A 26 -4.12 -6.67 7.01
N LEU A 27 -4.00 -5.70 6.10
CA LEU A 27 -4.78 -5.63 4.85
C LEU A 27 -4.43 -6.76 3.84
N GLY A 28 -3.43 -7.59 4.16
CA GLY A 28 -3.03 -8.76 3.38
C GLY A 28 -1.91 -8.50 2.38
N PHE A 29 -1.21 -7.36 2.44
CA PHE A 29 -0.03 -7.13 1.63
C PHE A 29 1.21 -7.75 2.28
N GLU A 30 2.07 -8.33 1.46
CA GLU A 30 3.38 -8.82 1.88
C GLU A 30 4.38 -7.67 1.91
N GLU A 31 4.99 -7.45 3.07
CA GLU A 31 6.03 -6.45 3.24
C GLU A 31 7.42 -6.98 2.85
N THR A 32 8.17 -6.19 2.08
CA THR A 32 9.62 -6.32 1.96
C THR A 32 10.29 -5.02 2.39
N ILE A 33 11.07 -5.09 3.47
CA ILE A 33 11.85 -3.96 3.99
C ILE A 33 13.02 -3.69 3.05
N LEU A 34 13.13 -2.46 2.54
CA LEU A 34 14.22 -2.04 1.65
C LEU A 34 15.29 -1.26 2.39
N SER A 35 14.87 -0.49 3.40
CA SER A 35 15.73 0.29 4.30
C SER A 35 14.97 0.59 5.59
N LYS A 36 15.62 1.33 6.51
CA LYS A 36 14.99 1.75 7.78
C LYS A 36 13.74 2.63 7.60
N ASP A 37 13.65 3.32 6.46
CA ASP A 37 12.69 4.38 6.13
C ASP A 37 11.83 4.05 4.90
N MET A 38 11.93 2.82 4.38
CA MET A 38 11.20 2.43 3.17
C MET A 38 10.93 0.92 3.12
N SER A 39 9.69 0.61 2.76
CA SER A 39 9.23 -0.76 2.47
C SER A 39 8.49 -0.78 1.14
N VAL A 40 8.50 -1.94 0.48
CA VAL A 40 7.58 -2.22 -0.63
C VAL A 40 6.54 -3.23 -0.15
N PHE A 41 5.29 -2.94 -0.43
CA PHE A 41 4.15 -3.82 -0.16
C PHE A 41 3.66 -4.41 -1.46
N LYS A 42 3.34 -5.71 -1.46
CA LYS A 42 2.88 -6.45 -2.65
C LYS A 42 1.67 -7.33 -2.36
N SER A 43 0.79 -7.43 -3.34
CA SER A 43 -0.28 -8.43 -3.38
C SER A 43 -0.48 -8.86 -4.83
N GLY A 44 -0.02 -10.07 -5.15
CA GLY A 44 0.10 -10.53 -6.54
C GLY A 44 0.98 -9.59 -7.38
N ASP A 45 0.43 -9.09 -8.48
CA ASP A 45 1.12 -8.14 -9.38
C ASP A 45 1.01 -6.67 -8.92
N MET A 46 0.20 -6.39 -7.89
CA MET A 46 -0.01 -5.04 -7.37
C MET A 46 1.04 -4.70 -6.32
N ALA A 47 1.57 -3.48 -6.39
CA ALA A 47 2.59 -3.04 -5.45
C ALA A 47 2.63 -1.52 -5.28
N PHE A 48 3.03 -1.08 -4.09
CA PHE A 48 3.35 0.32 -3.80
C PHE A 48 4.53 0.40 -2.82
N TYR A 49 5.16 1.56 -2.77
CA TYR A 49 6.21 1.86 -1.80
C TYR A 49 5.62 2.66 -0.64
N LEU A 50 5.94 2.27 0.59
CA LEU A 50 5.65 3.03 1.80
C LEU A 50 6.94 3.69 2.29
N GLN A 51 6.87 4.98 2.61
CA GLN A 51 8.02 5.77 3.08
C GLN A 51 7.73 6.35 4.47
N ASP A 52 8.75 6.36 5.34
CA ASP A 52 8.76 7.11 6.60
C ASP A 52 8.95 8.61 6.33
N TYR A 53 7.99 9.19 5.61
CA TYR A 53 8.00 10.59 5.20
C TYR A 53 6.58 11.12 5.11
N TYR A 54 6.28 12.14 5.90
CA TYR A 54 4.98 12.79 5.93
C TYR A 54 5.07 14.24 5.49
N ALA A 55 4.69 14.49 4.24
CA ALA A 55 4.34 15.82 3.77
C ALA A 55 2.82 15.92 3.68
N LYS A 56 2.21 16.68 4.62
CA LYS A 56 0.74 16.78 4.78
C LYS A 56 0.02 17.06 3.46
N GLU A 57 0.48 18.05 2.70
CA GLU A 57 -0.16 18.44 1.43
C GLU A 57 -0.15 17.33 0.39
N TRP A 58 0.88 16.47 0.41
CA TRP A 58 0.97 15.34 -0.49
C TRP A 58 0.12 14.16 0.01
N VAL A 59 0.32 13.75 1.27
CA VAL A 59 -0.33 12.55 1.83
C VAL A 59 -1.83 12.74 1.94
N ASP A 60 -2.30 13.90 2.42
CA ASP A 60 -3.72 14.15 2.61
C ASP A 60 -4.48 14.33 1.28
N ASN A 61 -3.78 14.53 0.16
CA ASN A 61 -4.35 14.64 -1.18
C ASN A 61 -4.03 13.45 -2.09
N THR A 62 -3.37 12.41 -1.58
CA THR A 62 -3.08 11.20 -2.33
C THR A 62 -4.22 10.21 -2.17
N MET A 63 -4.82 9.79 -3.28
CA MET A 63 -5.84 8.74 -3.32
C MET A 63 -5.28 7.49 -3.98
N ILE A 64 -5.49 6.35 -3.36
CA ILE A 64 -5.19 5.03 -3.93
C ILE A 64 -6.52 4.29 -4.06
N PHE A 65 -6.76 3.70 -5.23
CA PHE A 65 -7.93 2.88 -5.49
C PHE A 65 -7.50 1.43 -5.63
N ILE A 66 -8.11 0.54 -4.84
CA ILE A 66 -7.89 -0.91 -4.90
C ILE A 66 -9.18 -1.53 -5.41
N GLU A 67 -9.08 -2.21 -6.55
CA GLU A 67 -10.15 -3.06 -7.06
C GLU A 67 -9.99 -4.48 -6.49
N VAL A 68 -11.10 -5.06 -6.04
CA VAL A 68 -11.16 -6.44 -5.53
C VAL A 68 -12.23 -7.21 -6.28
N ASP A 69 -12.11 -8.54 -6.29
CA ASP A 69 -13.03 -9.46 -6.97
C ASP A 69 -14.47 -9.38 -6.41
N ASP A 70 -14.61 -9.31 -5.08
CA ASP A 70 -15.89 -9.18 -4.38
C ASP A 70 -15.73 -8.28 -3.15
N VAL A 71 -16.32 -7.09 -3.20
CA VAL A 71 -16.27 -6.10 -2.12
C VAL A 71 -16.94 -6.61 -0.84
N ASN A 72 -18.00 -7.42 -0.91
CA ASN A 72 -18.69 -7.93 0.27
C ASN A 72 -17.85 -8.98 0.99
N ARG A 73 -17.22 -9.89 0.23
CA ARG A 73 -16.28 -10.88 0.76
C ARG A 73 -15.12 -10.18 1.46
N TYR A 74 -14.49 -9.25 0.74
CA TYR A 74 -13.34 -8.51 1.24
C TYR A 74 -13.67 -7.71 2.51
N TRP A 75 -14.78 -6.97 2.52
CA TRP A 75 -15.24 -6.22 3.69
C TRP A 75 -15.49 -7.12 4.91
N LYS A 76 -16.08 -8.31 4.72
CA LYS A 76 -16.33 -9.26 5.80
C LYS A 76 -15.03 -9.79 6.40
N GLU A 77 -14.05 -10.11 5.57
CA GLU A 77 -12.72 -10.54 6.01
C GLU A 77 -12.01 -9.44 6.80
N LEU A 78 -12.01 -8.20 6.28
CA LEU A 78 -11.42 -7.06 6.98
C LEU A 78 -12.09 -6.74 8.31
N SER A 79 -13.42 -6.82 8.36
CA SER A 79 -14.19 -6.56 9.60
C SER A 79 -13.97 -7.62 10.67
N ALA A 80 -13.38 -8.76 10.33
CA ALA A 80 -13.02 -9.82 11.26
C ALA A 80 -11.58 -9.71 11.78
N LEU A 81 -10.77 -8.77 11.24
CA LEU A 81 -9.47 -8.42 11.79
C LEU A 81 -9.72 -7.60 13.07
N ASN A 82 -9.16 -8.06 14.19
CA ASN A 82 -9.36 -7.47 15.53
C ASN A 82 -8.62 -6.14 15.70
#